data_AF-A0A7Z0WGZ5-F1
#
_entry.id   AF-A0A7Z0WGZ5-F1
#
_cell.length_a   1.000
_cell.length_b   1.000
_cell.length_c   1.000
_cell.angle_alpha   90.00
_cell.angle_beta   90.00
_cell.angle_gamma   90.00
#
_symmetry.space_group_name_H-M   'P 1'
#
loop_
_entity.id
_entity.type
_entity.pdbx_description
1 polymer ?
#
loop_
_entity_poly.entity_id
_entity_poly.type
_entity_poly.pdbx_seq_one_letter_code
_entity_poly.pdbx_strand_id
1 'polypeptide(L)'
;MDGFTVNYEALEQCRTELSGQAGPMAAAGDGLPTGVSAGSFGDLAGAGALADAVTALSYAARDEIDTASERLTQVGVAVEAVIDSVRETDRDRARSLTPA
;
A
#
# COMPACT_ATOMS: atom_id res chain seq x y z
N MET A 1 11.73 -21.13 -21.16
CA MET A 1 11.91 -20.08 -20.15
C MET A 1 12.81 -20.63 -19.07
N ASP A 2 13.87 -19.93 -18.72
CA ASP A 2 14.67 -20.29 -17.55
C ASP A 2 13.97 -19.83 -16.25
N GLY A 3 14.39 -20.36 -15.10
CA GLY A 3 13.82 -19.99 -13.81
C GLY A 3 14.03 -18.51 -13.46
N PHE A 4 14.99 -17.84 -14.11
CA PHE A 4 15.24 -16.42 -13.95
C PHE A 4 14.09 -15.57 -14.51
N THR A 5 13.65 -15.88 -15.74
CA THR A 5 12.53 -15.17 -16.39
C THR A 5 11.22 -15.32 -15.62
N VAL A 6 10.95 -16.52 -15.09
CA VAL A 6 9.75 -16.80 -14.29
C VAL A 6 9.75 -16.03 -12.96
N ASN A 7 10.89 -16.00 -12.26
CA ASN A 7 11.01 -15.25 -11.00
C ASN A 7 10.91 -13.74 -11.22
N TYR A 8 11.41 -13.25 -12.36
CA TYR A 8 11.32 -11.85 -12.74
C TYR A 8 9.88 -11.42 -13.03
N GLU A 9 9.14 -12.19 -13.84
CA GLU A 9 7.73 -11.93 -14.13
C GLU A 9 6.89 -11.92 -12.84
N ALA A 10 7.16 -12.84 -11.91
CA ALA A 10 6.48 -12.88 -10.61
C ALA A 10 6.75 -11.62 -9.76
N LEU A 11 7.97 -11.09 -9.78
CA LEU A 11 8.33 -9.86 -9.04
C LEU A 11 7.68 -8.61 -9.65
N GLU A 12 7.67 -8.49 -10.97
CA GLU A 12 6.99 -7.38 -11.67
C GLU A 12 5.47 -7.44 -11.48
N GLN A 13 4.90 -8.65 -11.46
CA GLN A 13 3.49 -8.84 -11.15
C GLN A 13 3.18 -8.44 -9.70
N CYS A 14 3.99 -8.88 -8.74
CA CYS A 14 3.85 -8.48 -7.33
C CYS A 14 3.91 -6.96 -7.16
N ARG A 15 4.87 -6.29 -7.81
CA ARG A 15 4.99 -4.82 -7.82
C ARG A 15 3.74 -4.16 -8.39
N THR A 16 3.21 -4.68 -9.49
CA THR A 16 2.01 -4.14 -10.15
C THR A 16 0.78 -4.26 -9.25
N GLU A 17 0.59 -5.42 -8.63
CA GLU A 17 -0.51 -5.67 -7.70
C GLU A 17 -0.45 -4.76 -6.46
N LEU A 18 0.74 -4.60 -5.87
CA LEU A 18 0.97 -3.70 -4.73
C LEU A 18 0.69 -2.23 -5.09
N SER A 19 1.20 -1.78 -6.25
CA SER A 19 0.97 -0.42 -6.74
C SER A 19 -0.52 -0.16 -7.02
N GLY A 20 -1.24 -1.19 -7.48
CA GLY A 20 -2.68 -1.14 -7.72
C GLY A 20 -3.53 -1.04 -6.45
N GLN A 21 -3.00 -1.41 -5.28
CA GLN A 21 -3.72 -1.38 -4.00
C GLN A 21 -3.55 -0.07 -3.23
N ALA A 22 -2.45 0.66 -3.43
CA ALA A 22 -2.17 1.91 -2.70
C ALA A 22 -3.24 2.99 -2.94
N GLY A 23 -3.68 3.18 -4.18
CA GLY A 23 -4.72 4.17 -4.53
C GLY A 23 -6.08 3.87 -3.88
N PRO A 24 -6.65 2.66 -4.04
CA PRO A 24 -7.88 2.26 -3.38
C PRO A 24 -7.82 2.35 -1.85
N MET A 25 -6.67 2.06 -1.25
CA MET A 25 -6.49 2.14 0.21
C MET A 25 -6.56 3.58 0.71
N ALA A 26 -5.84 4.51 0.08
CA ALA A 26 -5.93 5.93 0.40
C ALA A 26 -7.36 6.48 0.20
N ALA A 27 -8.04 6.09 -0.89
CA ALA A 27 -9.42 6.49 -1.14
C ALA A 27 -10.41 5.98 -0.07
N ALA A 28 -10.15 4.82 0.53
CA ALA A 28 -10.95 4.29 1.62
C ALA A 28 -10.82 5.15 2.89
N GLY A 29 -9.64 5.71 3.16
CA GLY A 29 -9.41 6.64 4.28
C GLY A 29 -10.16 7.96 4.10
N ASP A 30 -10.07 8.55 2.90
CA ASP A 30 -10.77 9.79 2.56
C ASP A 30 -12.29 9.69 2.65
N GLY A 31 -12.85 8.51 2.34
CA GLY A 31 -14.28 8.24 2.42
C GLY A 31 -14.86 8.19 3.85
N LEU A 32 -14.01 8.16 4.88
CA LEU A 32 -14.48 8.11 6.27
C LEU A 32 -15.09 9.45 6.71
N PRO A 33 -16.19 9.43 7.48
CA PRO A 33 -16.90 10.65 7.85
C PRO A 33 -16.04 11.54 8.75
N THR A 34 -16.04 12.85 8.45
CA THR A 34 -15.35 13.89 9.23
C THR A 34 -16.34 14.86 9.83
N GLY A 35 -16.07 15.31 11.05
CA GLY A 35 -16.89 16.33 11.71
C GLY A 35 -18.34 15.89 11.89
N VAL A 36 -18.58 14.62 12.27
CA VAL A 36 -19.92 14.13 12.54
C VAL A 36 -20.53 14.99 13.65
N SER A 37 -21.72 15.53 13.40
CA SER A 37 -22.39 16.40 14.36
C SER A 37 -23.39 15.60 15.19
N ALA A 38 -23.66 16.05 16.42
CA ALA A 38 -24.73 15.48 17.24
C ALA A 38 -26.08 15.48 16.50
N GLY A 39 -26.35 16.52 15.69
CA GLY A 39 -27.58 16.64 14.89
C GLY A 39 -27.78 15.50 13.87
N SER A 40 -26.70 14.82 13.46
CA SER A 40 -26.77 13.64 12.60
C SER A 40 -27.45 12.44 13.27
N PHE A 41 -27.58 12.45 14.61
CA PHE A 41 -28.26 11.42 15.39
C PHE A 41 -29.62 11.86 15.94
N GLY A 42 -30.13 13.02 15.51
CA GLY A 42 -31.40 13.57 15.98
C GLY A 42 -31.42 13.88 17.48
N ASP A 43 -32.57 13.71 18.11
CA ASP A 43 -32.79 14.06 19.53
C ASP A 43 -32.32 12.98 20.52
N LEU A 44 -31.41 12.09 20.10
CA LEU A 44 -30.92 11.02 20.95
C LEU A 44 -30.19 11.60 22.17
N ALA A 45 -30.58 11.18 23.36
CA ALA A 45 -29.81 11.47 24.57
C ALA A 45 -28.39 10.88 24.42
N GLY A 46 -27.37 11.74 24.42
CA GLY A 46 -25.98 11.33 24.17
C GLY A 46 -25.54 11.39 22.70
N ALA A 47 -26.34 11.99 21.80
CA ALA A 47 -25.98 12.20 20.39
C ALA A 47 -24.59 12.85 20.20
N GLY A 48 -24.20 13.78 21.08
CA GLY A 48 -22.85 14.37 21.06
C GLY A 48 -21.75 13.36 21.33
N ALA A 49 -21.89 12.53 22.37
CA ALA A 49 -20.90 11.51 22.69
C ALA A 49 -20.79 10.44 21.59
N LEU A 50 -21.90 10.11 20.93
CA LEU A 50 -21.90 9.21 19.78
C LEU A 50 -21.20 9.85 18.58
N ALA A 51 -21.43 11.13 18.32
CA ALA A 51 -20.76 11.88 17.27
C ALA A 51 -19.24 11.97 17.48
N ASP A 52 -18.82 12.20 18.73
CA ASP A 52 -17.41 12.20 19.12
C ASP A 52 -16.78 10.81 18.94
N ALA A 53 -17.49 9.75 19.34
CA ALA A 53 -17.01 8.37 19.19
C ALA A 53 -16.86 7.97 17.72
N VAL A 54 -17.83 8.32 16.86
CA VAL A 54 -17.73 8.07 15.41
C VAL A 54 -16.59 8.87 14.81
N THR A 55 -16.43 10.14 15.19
CA THR A 55 -15.33 10.98 14.71
C THR A 55 -13.96 10.41 15.14
N ALA A 56 -13.83 9.96 16.38
CA ALA A 56 -12.60 9.33 16.88
C ALA A 56 -12.29 8.02 16.14
N LEU A 57 -13.30 7.19 15.87
CA LEU A 57 -13.16 5.97 15.08
C LEU A 57 -12.69 6.28 13.65
N SER A 58 -13.30 7.28 12.99
CA SER A 58 -12.89 7.72 11.66
C SER A 58 -11.43 8.16 11.62
N TYR A 59 -10.98 8.93 12.62
CA TYR A 59 -9.58 9.36 12.69
C TYR A 59 -8.62 8.20 12.89
N ALA A 60 -8.93 7.28 13.81
CA ALA A 60 -8.09 6.10 14.04
C ALA A 60 -8.00 5.20 12.80
N ALA A 61 -9.11 5.00 12.09
CA ALA A 61 -9.13 4.22 10.86
C ALA A 61 -8.33 4.89 9.73
N ARG A 62 -8.38 6.22 9.60
CA ARG A 62 -7.54 6.96 8.65
C ARG A 62 -6.05 6.78 8.94
N ASP A 63 -5.64 6.92 10.18
CA ASP A 63 -4.23 6.80 10.60
C ASP A 63 -3.66 5.40 10.29
N GLU A 64 -4.45 4.34 10.52
CA GLU A 64 -4.05 2.97 10.18
C GLU A 64 -3.99 2.75 8.65
N ILE A 65 -4.92 3.34 7.90
CA ILE A 65 -4.94 3.29 6.43
C ILE A 65 -3.72 4.00 5.83
N ASP A 66 -3.36 5.17 6.38
CA ASP A 66 -2.18 5.93 5.97
C ASP A 66 -0.91 5.13 6.27
N THR A 67 -0.79 4.59 7.48
CA THR A 67 0.32 3.72 7.88
C THR A 67 0.46 2.50 6.97
N ALA A 68 -0.65 1.86 6.62
CA ALA A 68 -0.63 0.72 5.71
C ALA A 68 -0.23 1.12 4.28
N SER A 69 -0.68 2.28 3.81
CA SER A 69 -0.29 2.83 2.50
C SER A 69 1.20 3.14 2.42
N GLU A 70 1.79 3.68 3.50
CA GLU A 70 3.23 3.87 3.61
C GLU A 70 3.99 2.53 3.57
N ARG A 71 3.52 1.52 4.30
CA ARG A 71 4.11 0.18 4.27
C ARG A 71 4.05 -0.45 2.88
N LEU A 72 2.92 -0.34 2.18
CA LEU A 72 2.78 -0.81 0.80
C LEU A 72 3.80 -0.11 -0.12
N THR A 73 3.99 1.19 0.05
CA THR A 73 5.00 1.95 -0.70
C THR A 73 6.41 1.43 -0.42
N GLN A 74 6.75 1.19 0.86
CA GLN A 74 8.06 0.63 1.25
C GLN A 74 8.29 -0.77 0.67
N VAL A 75 7.27 -1.62 0.67
CA VAL A 75 7.36 -2.95 0.04
C VAL A 75 7.59 -2.81 -1.47
N GLY A 76 6.90 -1.88 -2.14
CA GLY A 76 7.13 -1.58 -3.56
C GLY A 76 8.58 -1.22 -3.86
N VAL A 77 9.18 -0.33 -3.05
CA VAL A 77 10.60 0.05 -3.16
C VAL A 77 11.53 -1.15 -2.91
N ALA A 78 11.21 -1.99 -1.92
CA ALA A 78 12.01 -3.19 -1.64
C ALA A 78 11.97 -4.19 -2.80
N VAL A 79 10.80 -4.40 -3.42
CA VAL A 79 10.65 -5.27 -4.60
C VAL A 79 11.43 -4.72 -5.79
N GLU A 80 11.40 -3.40 -6.02
CA GLU A 80 12.19 -2.74 -7.08
C GLU A 80 13.70 -2.94 -6.87
N ALA A 81 14.19 -2.79 -5.64
CA ALA A 81 15.59 -3.04 -5.30
C ALA A 81 16.01 -4.50 -5.56
N VAL A 82 15.13 -5.47 -5.28
CA VAL A 82 15.38 -6.89 -5.59
C VAL A 82 15.45 -7.11 -7.11
N ILE A 83 14.52 -6.51 -7.87
CA ILE A 83 14.52 -6.58 -9.34
C ILE A 83 15.83 -6.04 -9.91
N ASP A 84 16.30 -4.90 -9.42
CA ASP A 84 17.54 -4.28 -9.89
C ASP A 84 18.78 -5.11 -9.54
N SER A 85 18.83 -5.69 -8.34
CA SER A 85 19.91 -6.61 -7.94
C SER A 85 19.95 -7.87 -8.82
N VAL A 86 18.78 -8.41 -9.15
CA VAL A 86 18.63 -9.56 -10.05
C VAL A 86 19.13 -9.20 -11.46
N ARG A 87 18.79 -8.02 -11.99
CA ARG A 87 19.28 -7.51 -13.29
C ARG A 87 20.79 -7.31 -13.31
N GLU A 88 21.36 -6.77 -12.25
CA GLU A 88 22.82 -6.57 -12.13
C GLU A 88 23.56 -7.91 -12.13
N THR A 89 23.10 -8.85 -11.31
CA THR A 89 23.68 -10.19 -11.21
C THR A 89 23.66 -10.93 -12.56
N ASP A 90 22.58 -10.83 -13.31
CA ASP A 90 22.47 -11.44 -14.63
C ASP A 90 23.43 -10.81 -15.65
N ARG A 91 23.51 -9.47 -15.65
CA ARG A 91 24.43 -8.73 -16.52
C ARG A 91 25.89 -9.09 -16.24
N ASP A 92 26.26 -9.27 -14.98
CA ASP A 92 27.61 -9.67 -14.60
C ASP A 92 27.92 -11.12 -14.96
N ARG A 93 26.95 -12.03 -14.81
CA ARG A 93 27.08 -13.41 -15.31
C ARG A 93 27.27 -13.44 -16.81
N ALA A 94 26.48 -12.69 -17.58
CA ALA A 94 26.61 -12.61 -19.04
C ALA A 94 27.99 -12.09 -19.47
N ARG A 95 28.52 -11.06 -18.79
CA ARG A 95 29.89 -10.56 -19.01
C ARG A 95 30.95 -11.62 -18.73
N SER A 96 30.80 -12.39 -17.64
CA SER A 96 31.75 -13.44 -17.27
C SER A 96 31.79 -14.63 -18.23
N LEU A 97 30.69 -14.86 -18.97
CA LEU A 97 30.53 -15.96 -19.93
C LEU A 97 30.90 -15.59 -21.36
N THR A 98 31.31 -14.34 -21.62
CA THR A 98 31.83 -13.91 -22.93
C THR A 98 33.36 -13.89 -22.84
N PRO A 99 34.08 -14.98 -23.17
CA PRO A 99 35.54 -14.93 -23.22
C PRO A 99 35.99 -14.05 -24.39
N ALA A 100 37.09 -13.33 -24.17
CA ALA A 100 37.73 -12.43 -25.14
C ALA A 100 38.16 -13.15 -26.42
#